data_AF-R5ZWW0-F1
#
_entry.id   AF-R5ZWW0-F1
#
_cell.length_a   1.000
_cell.length_b   1.000
_cell.length_c   1.000
_cell.angle_alpha   90.00
_cell.angle_beta   90.00
_cell.angle_gamma   90.00
#
_symmetry.space_group_name_H-M   'P 1'
#
loop_
_entity.id
_entity.type
_entity.pdbx_description
1 polymer ?
#
loop_
_entity_poly.entity_id
_entity_poly.type
_entity_poly.pdbx_seq_one_letter_code
_entity_poly.pdbx_strand_id
1 'polypeptide(L)'
;MAIHAVLYVLCTRVLPFKFHTYIFIIKAMRKILMSLLSVLLVCTSCSNEADDAYAHERAFLKFPYANDVAPLFTALNNNGQWCCIELGTSGFVFKTFTQSGSYPYTSEIKNYGQPQCVAGFVVGKSSLPDMNMQYPVIAYDLACPVCYSQHLITRKLTLSAPEQLTCTKCKHTFDLSNSGLSSDGNRLLRYRTALYSSQGSGMLVVMN
;
A
#
# COMPACT_ATOMS: atom_id res chain seq x y z
N MET A 1 -95.61 -3.14 41.60
CA MET A 1 -96.35 -2.91 40.33
C MET A 1 -95.54 -1.89 39.55
N ALA A 2 -94.97 -2.08 38.36
CA ALA A 2 -94.85 -3.15 37.36
C ALA A 2 -93.52 -2.86 36.60
N ILE A 3 -92.57 -3.78 36.47
CA ILE A 3 -92.29 -4.73 35.36
C ILE A 3 -92.46 -4.17 33.92
N HIS A 4 -91.44 -4.45 33.10
CA HIS A 4 -91.30 -4.41 31.62
C HIS A 4 -91.03 -3.04 30.98
N ALA A 5 -90.22 -2.90 29.93
CA ALA A 5 -89.22 -3.71 29.22
C ALA A 5 -88.86 -2.90 27.96
N VAL A 6 -87.57 -2.81 27.62
CA VAL A 6 -87.02 -3.22 26.30
C VAL A 6 -87.61 -2.50 25.07
N LEU A 7 -86.86 -1.75 24.25
CA LEU A 7 -85.85 -2.27 23.32
C LEU A 7 -85.22 -1.07 22.58
N TYR A 8 -83.89 -1.11 22.45
CA TYR A 8 -83.03 -0.65 21.36
C TYR A 8 -83.59 0.32 20.29
N VAL A 9 -82.78 1.31 19.89
CA VAL A 9 -82.00 1.26 18.63
C VAL A 9 -81.26 2.60 18.38
N LEU A 10 -79.92 2.50 18.30
CA LEU A 10 -78.95 3.30 17.53
C LEU A 10 -78.86 4.83 17.75
N CYS A 11 -77.73 5.30 18.30
CA CYS A 11 -76.78 6.10 17.52
C CYS A 11 -75.45 6.37 18.27
N THR A 12 -74.37 5.88 17.65
CA THR A 12 -73.05 6.52 17.50
C THR A 12 -72.09 6.78 18.70
N ARG A 13 -70.95 6.06 18.59
CA ARG A 13 -69.55 6.56 18.65
C ARG A 13 -68.80 6.60 19.99
N VAL A 14 -68.22 5.42 20.31
CA VAL A 14 -66.78 5.13 20.46
C VAL A 14 -65.82 6.32 20.74
N LEU A 15 -65.35 6.36 22.00
CA LEU A 15 -64.01 6.69 22.52
C LEU A 15 -63.12 7.75 21.80
N PRO A 16 -62.78 8.87 22.47
CA PRO A 16 -61.63 9.69 22.07
C PRO A 16 -60.76 10.11 23.27
N PHE A 17 -59.93 9.22 23.82
CA PHE A 17 -58.95 9.64 24.84
C PHE A 17 -57.53 9.04 24.72
N LYS A 18 -57.29 8.12 23.77
CA LYS A 18 -55.96 7.47 23.60
C LYS A 18 -55.14 7.93 22.38
N PHE A 19 -55.64 8.83 21.55
CA PHE A 19 -54.99 9.19 20.27
C PHE A 19 -53.88 10.24 20.41
N HIS A 20 -53.98 11.19 21.35
CA HIS A 20 -53.04 12.30 21.46
C HIS A 20 -51.68 11.89 22.05
N THR A 21 -51.67 10.98 23.03
CA THR A 21 -50.46 10.44 23.65
C THR A 21 -49.66 9.60 22.66
N TYR A 22 -50.35 8.84 21.80
CA TYR A 22 -49.72 7.99 20.78
C TYR A 22 -48.99 8.83 19.71
N ILE A 23 -49.56 9.94 19.27
CA ILE A 23 -48.95 10.85 18.28
C ILE A 23 -47.69 11.54 18.85
N PHE A 24 -47.71 11.90 20.13
CA PHE A 24 -46.55 12.51 20.80
C PHE A 24 -45.39 11.50 20.95
N ILE A 25 -45.69 10.26 21.32
CA ILE A 25 -44.71 9.18 21.43
C ILE A 25 -44.10 8.85 20.05
N ILE A 26 -44.91 8.79 18.98
CA ILE A 26 -44.41 8.54 17.61
C ILE A 26 -43.49 9.67 17.12
N LYS A 27 -43.82 10.95 17.41
CA LYS A 27 -42.95 12.09 17.06
C LYS A 27 -41.63 12.09 17.83
N ALA A 28 -41.65 11.73 19.11
CA ALA A 28 -40.44 11.61 19.94
C ALA A 28 -39.56 10.43 19.49
N MET A 29 -40.16 9.26 19.24
CA MET A 29 -39.46 8.09 18.69
C MET A 29 -38.87 8.36 17.30
N ARG A 30 -39.54 9.13 16.44
CA ARG A 30 -38.99 9.51 15.13
C ARG A 30 -37.78 10.43 15.25
N LYS A 31 -37.73 11.33 16.23
CA LYS A 31 -36.56 12.18 16.49
C LYS A 31 -35.39 11.39 17.07
N ILE A 32 -35.66 10.46 17.98
CA ILE A 32 -34.65 9.55 18.53
C ILE A 32 -34.11 8.62 17.44
N LEU A 33 -34.99 8.06 16.59
CA LEU A 33 -34.61 7.21 15.46
C LEU A 33 -33.77 7.98 14.43
N MET A 34 -34.12 9.22 14.11
CA MET A 34 -33.32 10.07 13.20
C MET A 34 -31.96 10.47 13.80
N SER A 35 -31.90 10.69 15.12
CA SER A 35 -30.63 10.97 15.82
C SER A 35 -29.74 9.73 15.92
N LEU A 36 -30.31 8.53 16.10
CA LEU A 36 -29.56 7.28 16.06
C LEU A 36 -29.06 6.97 14.64
N LEU A 37 -29.86 7.26 13.62
CA LEU A 37 -29.47 7.09 12.22
C LEU A 37 -28.33 8.06 11.83
N SER A 38 -28.36 9.31 12.30
CA SER A 38 -27.27 10.26 12.05
C SER A 38 -25.97 9.86 12.72
N VAL A 39 -26.01 9.26 13.92
CA VAL A 39 -24.81 8.76 14.60
C VAL A 39 -24.25 7.53 13.88
N LEU A 40 -25.10 6.64 13.35
CA LEU A 40 -24.67 5.50 12.54
C LEU A 40 -23.99 5.92 11.22
N LEU A 41 -24.45 7.00 10.57
CA LEU A 41 -23.83 7.50 9.33
C LEU A 41 -22.44 8.14 9.55
N VAL A 42 -22.18 8.71 10.74
CA VAL A 42 -20.86 9.30 11.06
C VAL A 42 -19.82 8.21 11.34
N CYS A 43 -20.22 7.02 11.81
CA CYS A 43 -19.30 5.90 12.04
C CYS A 43 -18.83 5.19 10.76
N THR A 44 -19.47 5.41 9.60
CA THR A 44 -19.06 4.80 8.33
C THR A 44 -18.04 5.62 7.53
N SER A 45 -17.66 6.83 7.97
CA SER A 45 -16.73 7.69 7.21
C SER A 45 -15.24 7.48 7.56
N CYS A 46 -14.92 6.54 8.46
CA CYS A 46 -13.55 6.05 8.58
C CYS A 46 -13.36 4.95 7.53
N SER A 47 -13.24 5.35 6.26
CA SER A 47 -12.54 4.50 5.30
C SER A 47 -11.10 4.42 5.76
N ASN A 48 -10.79 3.35 6.50
CA ASN A 48 -9.41 2.94 6.76
C ASN A 48 -8.82 2.47 5.43
N GLU A 49 -8.56 3.40 4.50
CA GLU A 49 -7.57 3.18 3.46
C GLU A 49 -6.24 3.11 4.22
N ALA A 50 -5.94 1.92 4.74
CA ALA A 50 -4.62 1.62 5.27
C ALA A 50 -3.66 1.88 4.11
N ASP A 51 -2.79 2.89 4.26
CA ASP A 51 -1.77 3.23 3.28
C ASP A 51 -1.07 1.95 2.82
N ASP A 52 -1.29 1.58 1.56
CA ASP A 52 -0.72 0.36 1.01
C ASP A 52 0.76 0.58 0.74
N ALA A 53 1.56 0.40 1.79
CA ALA A 53 2.99 0.59 1.72
C ALA A 53 3.71 -0.58 1.03
N TYR A 54 3.04 -1.73 0.83
CA TYR A 54 3.67 -2.97 0.38
C TYR A 54 3.19 -3.38 -1.00
N ALA A 55 4.09 -3.94 -1.80
CA ALA A 55 3.70 -4.54 -3.06
C ALA A 55 2.76 -5.72 -2.82
N HIS A 56 1.78 -5.90 -3.70
CA HIS A 56 0.88 -7.05 -3.72
C HIS A 56 1.34 -8.13 -4.72
N GLU A 57 2.10 -7.72 -5.73
CA GLU A 57 2.60 -8.61 -6.77
C GLU A 57 3.74 -9.50 -6.25
N ARG A 58 3.81 -10.72 -6.80
CA ARG A 58 4.88 -11.66 -6.44
C ARG A 58 6.22 -11.11 -6.89
N ALA A 59 7.18 -11.08 -5.96
CA ALA A 59 8.54 -10.69 -6.26
C ALA A 59 9.52 -11.67 -5.63
N PHE A 60 10.53 -12.07 -6.41
CA PHE A 60 11.55 -12.99 -5.97
C PHE A 60 12.88 -12.67 -6.66
N LEU A 61 13.92 -12.47 -5.87
CA LEU A 61 15.30 -12.35 -6.33
C LEU A 61 16.22 -12.98 -5.29
N LYS A 62 17.10 -13.87 -5.74
CA LYS A 62 18.21 -14.37 -4.93
C LYS A 62 19.50 -14.26 -5.74
N PHE A 63 20.41 -13.41 -5.28
CA PHE A 63 21.64 -13.07 -5.99
C PHE A 63 22.86 -13.31 -5.08
N PRO A 64 23.73 -14.28 -5.40
CA PRO A 64 24.82 -14.74 -4.53
C PRO A 64 26.17 -14.03 -4.75
N TYR A 65 26.21 -12.96 -5.55
CA TYR A 65 27.44 -12.21 -5.87
C TYR A 65 27.29 -10.70 -5.59
N ALA A 66 26.55 -10.35 -4.55
CA ALA A 66 26.20 -8.96 -4.25
C ALA A 66 27.43 -8.07 -3.97
N ASN A 67 28.54 -8.66 -3.49
CA ASN A 67 29.79 -7.97 -3.22
C ASN A 67 30.64 -7.77 -4.48
N ASP A 68 30.49 -8.64 -5.48
CA ASP A 68 31.30 -8.62 -6.70
C ASP A 68 30.80 -7.58 -7.71
N VAL A 69 29.56 -7.09 -7.53
CA VAL A 69 28.95 -6.07 -8.38
C VAL A 69 29.05 -4.70 -7.70
N ALA A 70 30.03 -3.88 -8.11
CA ALA A 70 30.34 -2.60 -7.47
C ALA A 70 29.13 -1.65 -7.26
N PRO A 71 28.20 -1.46 -8.22
CA PRO A 71 27.01 -0.63 -7.98
C PRO A 71 26.09 -1.19 -6.89
N LEU A 72 25.95 -2.51 -6.83
CA LEU A 72 25.11 -3.17 -5.82
C LEU A 72 25.77 -3.16 -4.45
N PHE A 73 27.07 -3.50 -4.39
CA PHE A 73 27.86 -3.45 -3.16
C PHE A 73 27.81 -2.05 -2.52
N THR A 74 27.94 -1.00 -3.33
CA THR A 74 27.88 0.39 -2.88
C THR A 74 26.52 0.71 -2.24
N ALA A 75 25.42 0.31 -2.87
CA ALA A 75 24.07 0.54 -2.35
C ALA A 75 23.74 -0.24 -1.07
N LEU A 76 24.31 -1.44 -0.91
CA LEU A 76 24.05 -2.29 0.27
C LEU A 76 24.93 -1.94 1.47
N ASN A 77 26.10 -1.34 1.25
CA ASN A 77 27.08 -1.05 2.32
C ASN A 77 27.17 0.43 2.71
N ASN A 78 26.62 1.35 1.92
CA ASN A 78 26.61 2.78 2.24
C ASN A 78 25.18 3.29 2.41
N ASN A 79 24.97 4.14 3.41
CA ASN A 79 23.67 4.78 3.64
C ASN A 79 23.44 5.89 2.60
N GLY A 80 22.21 6.06 2.16
CA GLY A 80 21.83 7.04 1.13
C GLY A 80 22.22 6.65 -0.29
N GLN A 81 22.56 5.37 -0.51
CA GLN A 81 22.91 4.83 -1.81
C GLN A 81 21.91 3.75 -2.21
N TRP A 82 21.48 3.82 -3.48
CA TRP A 82 20.45 2.95 -4.03
C TRP A 82 20.87 2.41 -5.38
N CYS A 83 20.48 1.16 -5.64
CA CYS A 83 20.76 0.44 -6.89
C CYS A 83 19.46 -0.09 -7.49
N CYS A 84 19.20 0.29 -8.74
CA CYS A 84 18.18 -0.30 -9.58
C CYS A 84 18.72 -1.59 -10.21
N ILE A 85 18.00 -2.69 -10.01
CA ILE A 85 18.26 -4.00 -10.60
C ILE A 85 17.21 -4.25 -11.68
N GLU A 86 17.66 -4.34 -12.93
CA GLU A 86 16.82 -4.68 -14.08
C GLU A 86 17.14 -6.08 -14.58
N LEU A 87 16.11 -6.85 -14.90
CA LEU A 87 16.24 -8.13 -15.59
C LEU A 87 16.45 -7.87 -17.08
N GLY A 88 17.68 -8.07 -17.57
CA GLY A 88 18.00 -8.05 -18.99
C GLY A 88 17.85 -9.44 -19.62
N THR A 89 18.06 -9.51 -20.93
CA THR A 89 17.94 -10.75 -21.71
C THR A 89 19.03 -11.77 -21.38
N SER A 90 20.28 -11.31 -21.15
CA SER A 90 21.46 -12.16 -20.92
C SER A 90 21.99 -12.11 -19.48
N GLY A 91 21.44 -11.24 -18.64
CA GLY A 91 21.87 -11.06 -17.27
C GLY A 91 21.12 -9.93 -16.55
N PHE A 92 21.61 -9.59 -15.37
CA PHE A 92 21.15 -8.46 -14.58
C PHE A 92 21.89 -7.19 -14.99
N VAL A 93 21.18 -6.08 -15.00
CA VAL A 93 21.75 -4.75 -15.17
C VAL A 93 21.54 -3.97 -13.87
N PHE A 94 22.63 -3.46 -13.33
CA PHE A 94 22.67 -2.70 -12.08
C PHE A 94 22.96 -1.26 -12.40
N LYS A 95 22.15 -0.34 -11.87
CA LYS A 95 22.31 1.10 -12.08
C LYS A 95 22.17 1.81 -10.76
N THR A 96 23.16 2.61 -10.43
CA THR A 96 23.08 3.62 -9.36
C THR A 96 22.97 4.99 -10.03
N PHE A 97 22.97 6.06 -9.24
CA PHE A 97 22.99 7.42 -9.79
C PHE A 97 24.26 7.70 -10.61
N THR A 98 25.41 7.15 -10.23
CA THR A 98 26.73 7.48 -10.83
C THR A 98 27.37 6.33 -11.60
N GLN A 99 27.00 5.09 -11.29
CA GLN A 99 27.64 3.89 -11.83
C GLN A 99 26.62 2.94 -12.43
N SER A 100 27.04 2.18 -13.43
CA SER A 100 26.29 1.05 -13.95
C SER A 100 27.19 -0.16 -14.06
N GLY A 101 26.60 -1.35 -13.98
CA GLY A 101 27.28 -2.62 -14.10
C GLY A 101 26.31 -3.68 -14.60
N SER A 102 26.83 -4.82 -15.01
CA SER A 102 26.00 -5.96 -15.39
C SER A 102 26.61 -7.25 -14.88
N TYR A 103 25.77 -8.25 -14.67
CA TYR A 103 26.20 -9.59 -14.26
C TYR A 103 25.41 -10.65 -15.05
N PRO A 104 26.08 -11.59 -15.73
CA PRO A 104 25.40 -12.58 -16.57
C PRO A 104 24.60 -13.59 -15.73
N TYR A 105 23.59 -14.22 -16.33
CA TYR A 105 22.88 -15.31 -15.67
C TYR A 105 23.76 -16.57 -15.59
N THR A 106 24.38 -16.81 -14.44
CA THR A 106 25.15 -18.03 -14.16
C THR A 106 24.22 -19.21 -13.83
N SER A 107 24.75 -20.43 -13.90
CA SER A 107 24.02 -21.65 -13.51
C SER A 107 23.59 -21.61 -12.04
N GLU A 108 24.42 -21.08 -11.15
CA GLU A 108 24.09 -20.94 -9.73
C GLU A 108 22.86 -20.07 -9.50
N ILE A 109 22.77 -18.91 -10.17
CA ILE A 109 21.60 -18.03 -10.04
C ILE A 109 20.34 -18.72 -10.53
N LYS A 110 20.42 -19.44 -11.66
CA LYS A 110 19.28 -20.19 -12.20
C LYS A 110 18.81 -21.31 -11.26
N ASN A 111 19.72 -21.92 -10.50
CA ASN A 111 19.39 -22.97 -9.53
C ASN A 111 18.56 -22.45 -8.34
N TYR A 112 18.68 -21.17 -7.98
CA TYR A 112 17.85 -20.58 -6.92
C TYR A 112 16.41 -20.30 -7.36
N GLY A 113 16.12 -20.34 -8.65
CA GLY A 113 14.82 -20.04 -9.23
C GLY A 113 14.86 -18.84 -10.18
N GLN A 114 13.83 -18.70 -10.99
CA GLN A 114 13.73 -17.57 -11.91
C GLN A 114 13.37 -16.30 -11.14
N PRO A 115 14.10 -15.19 -11.35
CA PRO A 115 13.74 -13.91 -10.74
C PRO A 115 12.38 -13.43 -11.26
N GLN A 116 11.54 -12.92 -10.36
CA GLN A 116 10.20 -12.43 -10.67
C GLN A 116 10.06 -11.01 -10.14
N CYS A 117 9.61 -10.09 -10.99
CA CYS A 117 9.31 -8.70 -10.65
C CYS A 117 8.41 -8.10 -11.73
N VAL A 118 7.75 -6.98 -11.43
CA VAL A 118 6.93 -6.26 -12.41
C VAL A 118 7.81 -5.53 -13.43
N ALA A 119 8.77 -4.72 -12.96
CA ALA A 119 9.70 -4.00 -13.85
C ALA A 119 11.18 -4.16 -13.46
N GLY A 120 11.43 -4.43 -12.18
CA GLY A 120 12.77 -4.55 -11.59
C GLY A 120 12.69 -4.32 -10.09
N PHE A 121 13.85 -4.12 -9.48
CA PHE A 121 13.98 -3.83 -8.05
C PHE A 121 14.76 -2.54 -7.86
N VAL A 122 14.46 -1.81 -6.79
CA VAL A 122 15.33 -0.74 -6.28
C VAL A 122 15.72 -1.13 -4.87
N VAL A 123 17.00 -1.40 -4.65
CA VAL A 123 17.50 -1.88 -3.36
C VAL A 123 18.56 -0.93 -2.82
N GLY A 124 18.59 -0.75 -1.51
CA GLY A 124 19.57 0.13 -0.87
C GLY A 124 19.24 0.42 0.57
N LYS A 125 19.91 1.42 1.11
CA LYS A 125 19.70 1.94 2.46
C LYS A 125 19.42 3.43 2.39
N SER A 126 18.41 3.88 3.13
CA SER A 126 18.13 5.30 3.31
C SER A 126 19.29 6.00 4.01
N SER A 127 19.51 7.28 3.73
CA SER A 127 20.41 8.14 4.51
C SER A 127 19.87 8.42 5.91
N LEU A 128 18.54 8.33 6.07
CA LEU A 128 17.85 8.51 7.34
C LEU A 128 17.63 7.14 8.02
N PRO A 129 17.93 7.02 9.32
CA PRO A 129 17.67 5.79 10.05
C PRO A 129 16.17 5.58 10.25
N ASP A 130 15.78 4.34 10.50
CA ASP A 130 14.42 4.01 10.93
C ASP A 130 14.14 4.44 12.38
N MET A 131 12.92 4.20 12.86
CA MET A 131 12.51 4.53 14.24
C MET A 131 13.34 3.81 15.31
N ASN A 132 14.02 2.72 14.97
CA ASN A 132 14.88 1.95 15.86
C ASN A 132 16.36 2.36 15.75
N MET A 133 16.66 3.48 15.06
CA MET A 133 18.02 3.95 14.75
C MET A 133 18.84 2.95 13.92
N GLN A 134 18.17 2.12 13.11
CA GLN A 134 18.80 1.14 12.23
C GLN A 134 18.75 1.61 10.77
N TYR A 135 19.65 1.07 9.95
CA TYR A 135 19.70 1.28 8.51
C TYR A 135 19.42 -0.03 7.78
N PRO A 136 18.17 -0.52 7.82
CA PRO A 136 17.82 -1.78 7.16
C PRO A 136 17.98 -1.65 5.64
N VAL A 137 18.32 -2.76 4.99
CA VAL A 137 18.21 -2.85 3.53
C VAL A 137 16.74 -2.88 3.17
N ILE A 138 16.33 -1.99 2.26
CA ILE A 138 14.95 -1.89 1.79
C ILE A 138 14.96 -2.17 0.29
N ALA A 139 13.88 -2.81 -0.19
CA ALA A 139 13.65 -3.04 -1.60
C ALA A 139 12.28 -2.48 -2.00
N TYR A 140 12.25 -1.71 -3.10
CA TYR A 140 11.04 -1.21 -3.75
C TYR A 140 10.88 -1.82 -5.14
N ASP A 141 9.67 -1.77 -5.68
CA ASP A 141 9.45 -2.03 -7.10
C ASP A 141 10.01 -0.87 -7.94
N LEU A 142 10.64 -1.21 -9.06
CA LEU A 142 11.10 -0.24 -10.06
C LEU A 142 9.93 0.29 -10.92
N ALA A 143 8.77 -0.38 -10.88
CA ALA A 143 7.56 0.06 -11.56
C ALA A 143 6.97 1.32 -10.90
N CYS A 144 6.56 2.29 -11.71
CA CYS A 144 5.85 3.47 -11.21
C CYS A 144 4.43 3.09 -10.72
N PRO A 145 4.10 3.27 -9.43
CA PRO A 145 2.81 2.85 -8.88
C PRO A 145 1.64 3.65 -9.47
N VAL A 146 1.84 4.93 -9.79
CA VAL A 146 0.81 5.79 -10.41
C VAL A 146 0.46 5.31 -11.82
N CYS A 147 1.47 5.05 -12.65
CA CYS A 147 1.23 4.56 -14.02
C CYS A 147 0.65 3.14 -14.03
N TYR A 148 1.07 2.30 -13.08
CA TYR A 148 0.65 0.92 -13.00
C TYR A 148 -0.80 0.81 -12.50
N SER A 149 -1.16 1.51 -11.42
CA SER A 149 -2.54 1.47 -10.87
C SER A 149 -3.57 2.10 -11.80
N GLN A 150 -3.27 3.22 -12.45
CA GLN A 150 -4.25 3.96 -13.26
C GLN A 150 -4.45 3.39 -14.66
N HIS A 151 -3.40 2.80 -15.24
CA HIS A 151 -3.40 2.43 -16.65
C HIS A 151 -2.88 1.02 -16.94
N LEU A 152 -2.46 0.26 -15.91
CA LEU A 152 -1.81 -1.04 -16.05
C LEU A 152 -0.56 -0.99 -16.95
N ILE A 153 0.11 0.16 -16.99
CA ILE A 153 1.31 0.35 -17.81
C ILE A 153 2.55 0.24 -16.93
N THR A 154 3.34 -0.81 -17.20
CA THR A 154 4.63 -1.01 -16.57
C THR A 154 5.65 0.00 -17.09
N ARG A 155 5.89 1.08 -16.34
CA ARG A 155 6.96 2.05 -16.63
C ARG A 155 8.02 2.02 -15.54
N LYS A 156 9.27 1.86 -15.97
CA LYS A 156 10.45 1.88 -15.11
C LYS A 156 10.74 3.30 -14.60
N LEU A 157 10.97 3.40 -13.31
CA LEU A 157 11.51 4.59 -12.66
C LEU A 157 13.02 4.69 -12.92
N THR A 158 13.56 5.90 -12.87
CA THR A 158 15.00 6.16 -13.04
C THR A 158 15.50 7.00 -11.88
N LEU A 159 16.70 6.72 -11.37
CA LEU A 159 17.34 7.53 -10.34
C LEU A 159 17.71 8.89 -10.94
N SER A 160 17.04 9.95 -10.49
CA SER A 160 17.33 11.35 -10.84
C SER A 160 18.33 11.99 -9.89
N ALA A 161 18.40 11.47 -8.66
CA ALA A 161 19.38 11.82 -7.63
C ALA A 161 19.70 10.56 -6.80
N PRO A 162 20.71 10.58 -5.90
CA PRO A 162 21.09 9.41 -5.11
C PRO A 162 19.93 8.72 -4.37
N GLU A 163 18.98 9.49 -3.86
CA GLU A 163 17.80 8.99 -3.13
C GLU A 163 16.48 9.45 -3.77
N GLN A 164 16.47 9.77 -5.06
CA GLN A 164 15.26 10.22 -5.74
C GLN A 164 15.02 9.42 -7.01
N LEU A 165 13.82 8.85 -7.11
CA LEU A 165 13.34 8.18 -8.31
C LEU A 165 12.35 9.07 -9.04
N THR A 166 12.50 9.15 -10.36
CA THR A 166 11.57 9.91 -11.20
C THR A 166 10.99 9.00 -12.28
N CYS A 167 9.69 9.12 -12.53
CA CYS A 167 9.06 8.48 -13.68
C CYS A 167 9.22 9.33 -14.93
N THR A 168 9.70 8.73 -16.01
CA THR A 168 9.86 9.44 -17.30
C THR A 168 8.53 9.84 -17.94
N LYS A 169 7.43 9.11 -17.66
CA LYS A 169 6.10 9.34 -18.25
C LYS A 169 5.28 10.36 -17.45
N CYS A 170 4.95 10.06 -16.20
CA CYS A 170 4.08 10.90 -15.37
C CYS A 170 4.84 12.00 -14.62
N LYS A 171 6.18 12.02 -14.67
CA LYS A 171 7.06 13.02 -14.03
C LYS A 171 6.97 13.10 -12.50
N HIS A 172 6.20 12.23 -11.85
CA HIS A 172 6.24 12.08 -10.39
C HIS A 172 7.65 11.69 -9.93
N THR A 173 8.06 12.36 -8.86
CA THR A 173 9.30 12.11 -8.15
C THR A 173 8.98 11.43 -6.82
N PHE A 174 9.81 10.49 -6.41
CA PHE A 174 9.66 9.72 -5.17
C PHE A 174 10.95 9.82 -4.38
N ASP A 175 10.82 10.18 -3.11
CA ASP A 175 11.94 10.34 -2.19
C ASP A 175 12.17 9.05 -1.41
N LEU A 176 13.30 8.40 -1.68
CA LEU A 176 13.70 7.15 -1.04
C LEU A 176 14.15 7.35 0.41
N SER A 177 14.60 8.55 0.78
CA SER A 177 14.93 8.89 2.17
C SER A 177 13.68 8.94 3.05
N ASN A 178 12.54 9.34 2.46
CA ASN A 178 11.24 9.44 3.11
C ASN A 178 10.30 8.27 2.73
N SER A 179 10.84 7.05 2.76
CA SER A 179 10.07 5.82 2.54
C SER A 179 9.32 5.77 1.18
N GLY A 180 9.89 6.38 0.15
CA GLY A 180 9.35 6.39 -1.21
C GLY A 180 8.13 7.30 -1.40
N LEU A 181 7.94 8.31 -0.56
CA LEU A 181 6.81 9.24 -0.68
C LEU A 181 7.04 10.26 -1.81
N SER A 182 5.99 10.55 -2.55
CA SER A 182 5.94 11.60 -3.57
C SER A 182 5.32 12.88 -3.02
N SER A 183 5.58 14.02 -3.68
CA SER A 183 4.96 15.31 -3.34
C SER A 183 3.43 15.27 -3.39
N ASP A 184 2.88 14.39 -4.23
CA ASP A 184 1.43 14.27 -4.46
C ASP A 184 0.75 13.29 -3.49
N GLY A 185 1.47 12.81 -2.47
CA GLY A 185 0.96 11.85 -1.47
C GLY A 185 1.02 10.38 -1.91
N ASN A 186 1.34 10.10 -3.18
CA ASN A 186 1.57 8.73 -3.66
C ASN A 186 2.84 8.15 -3.06
N ARG A 187 2.86 6.84 -2.79
CA ARG A 187 4.03 6.13 -2.23
C ARG A 187 4.50 5.00 -3.13
N LEU A 188 5.81 4.75 -3.15
CA LEU A 188 6.38 3.53 -3.74
C LEU A 188 6.02 2.28 -2.92
N LEU A 189 5.70 1.21 -3.63
CA LEU A 189 5.41 -0.08 -3.04
C LEU A 189 6.72 -0.77 -2.66
N ARG A 190 6.88 -1.11 -1.38
CA ARG A 190 8.05 -1.85 -0.86
C ARG A 190 7.79 -3.35 -0.84
N TYR A 191 8.83 -4.14 -1.04
CA TYR A 191 8.75 -5.58 -0.82
C TYR A 191 8.86 -5.91 0.67
N ARG A 192 8.19 -6.99 1.09
CA ARG A 192 8.12 -7.38 2.51
C ARG A 192 9.46 -7.81 3.08
N THR A 193 10.31 -8.44 2.27
CA THR A 193 11.59 -8.98 2.71
C THR A 193 12.70 -8.52 1.78
N ALA A 194 13.72 -7.89 2.36
CA ALA A 194 14.97 -7.56 1.72
C ALA A 194 16.11 -7.87 2.69
N LEU A 195 16.84 -8.95 2.43
CA LEU A 195 17.93 -9.43 3.27
C LEU A 195 19.23 -9.39 2.50
N TYR A 196 20.28 -8.88 3.17
CA TYR A 196 21.63 -8.88 2.66
C TYR A 196 22.56 -9.52 3.68
N SER A 197 23.30 -10.54 3.24
CA SER A 197 24.43 -11.10 3.98
C SER A 197 25.71 -10.68 3.28
N SER A 198 26.64 -10.07 4.01
CA SER A 198 27.94 -9.66 3.48
C SER A 198 28.99 -10.79 3.47
N GLN A 199 28.64 -12.00 3.93
CA GLN A 199 29.57 -13.14 3.97
C GLN A 199 29.94 -13.63 2.56
N GLY A 200 31.22 -13.96 2.34
CA GLY A 200 31.72 -14.45 1.05
C GLY A 200 31.51 -13.44 -0.08
N SER A 201 30.99 -13.91 -1.23
CA SER A 201 30.60 -13.06 -2.37
C SER A 201 29.33 -12.23 -2.12
N GLY A 202 28.70 -12.38 -0.96
CA GLY A 202 27.53 -11.61 -0.53
C GLY A 202 26.22 -12.09 -1.16
N MET A 203 25.19 -12.27 -0.35
CA MET A 203 23.89 -12.76 -0.79
C MET A 203 22.81 -11.72 -0.57
N LEU A 204 22.14 -11.31 -1.66
CA LEU A 204 20.92 -10.50 -1.62
C LEU A 204 19.70 -11.39 -1.86
N VAL A 205 18.71 -11.29 -0.99
CA VAL A 205 17.41 -11.96 -1.13
C VAL A 205 16.30 -10.93 -1.02
N VAL A 206 15.46 -10.83 -2.05
CA VAL A 206 14.25 -10.00 -2.05
C VAL A 206 13.05 -10.89 -2.31
N MET A 207 12.04 -10.78 -1.46
CA MET A 207 10.83 -11.60 -1.51
C MET A 207 9.59 -10.79 -1.13
N ASN A 208 8.47 -11.16 -1.74
CA ASN A 208 7.13 -10.71 -1.36
C ASN A 208 6.17 -11.89 -1.24
#